data_AF-A0A3M1VNX5-F1
#
_entry.id   AF-A0A3M1VNX5-F1
#
_cell.length_a   1.000
_cell.length_b   1.000
_cell.length_c   1.000
_cell.angle_alpha   90.00
_cell.angle_beta   90.00
_cell.angle_gamma   90.00
#
_symmetry.space_group_name_H-M   'P 1'
#
loop_
_entity.id
_entity.type
_entity.pdbx_description
1 polymer ?
#
loop_
_entity_poly.entity_id
_entity_poly.type
_entity_poly.pdbx_seq_one_letter_code
_entity_poly.pdbx_strand_id
1 'polypeptide(L)'
;MARGQTARLAQIDVDAAQLFDGQGQRGTPERNLLMAVLERAILDFVGNDPKEAAAAEEWLFGEAEHPPAAFTLPWVCLQLDLDIKRVREIIKAMPKRGKHRIAPWYFAREQFLNG
;
A
#
# COMPACT_ATOMS: atom_id res chain seq x y z
N MET A 1 -27.00 -11.83 3.92
CA MET A 1 -25.64 -12.40 4.11
C MET A 1 -24.57 -11.34 3.76
N ALA A 2 -24.42 -10.28 4.56
CA ALA A 2 -23.56 -9.12 4.23
C ALA A 2 -22.48 -8.79 5.30
N ARG A 3 -22.39 -9.56 6.40
CA ARG A 3 -21.50 -9.25 7.54
C ARG A 3 -20.02 -9.60 7.32
N GLY A 4 -19.70 -10.47 6.36
CA GLY A 4 -18.32 -10.92 6.14
C GLY A 4 -17.46 -9.97 5.31
N GLN A 5 -18.07 -9.13 4.48
CA GLN A 5 -17.34 -8.27 3.53
C GLN A 5 -16.88 -6.96 4.19
N THR A 6 -17.72 -6.40 5.07
CA THR A 6 -17.41 -5.20 5.86
C THR A 6 -16.33 -5.44 6.91
N ALA A 7 -16.36 -6.58 7.61
CA ALA A 7 -15.34 -6.93 8.59
C ALA A 7 -13.95 -7.10 7.95
N ARG A 8 -13.90 -7.64 6.73
CA ARG A 8 -12.65 -7.83 5.99
C ARG A 8 -12.05 -6.51 5.51
N LEU A 9 -12.88 -5.59 5.02
CA LEU A 9 -12.45 -4.24 4.62
C LEU A 9 -11.90 -3.47 5.82
N ALA A 10 -12.60 -3.50 6.96
CA ALA A 10 -12.13 -2.87 8.20
C ALA A 10 -10.79 -3.43 8.68
N GLN A 11 -10.57 -4.75 8.57
CA GLN A 11 -9.28 -5.36 8.92
C GLN A 11 -8.15 -4.91 7.97
N ILE A 12 -8.42 -4.85 6.65
CA ILE A 12 -7.47 -4.36 5.64
C ILE A 12 -7.09 -2.89 5.93
N ASP A 13 -8.05 -2.07 6.35
CA ASP A 13 -7.82 -0.66 6.68
C ASP A 13 -6.91 -0.50 7.91
N VAL A 14 -7.12 -1.32 8.96
CA VAL A 14 -6.26 -1.35 10.15
C VAL A 14 -4.84 -1.82 9.80
N ASP A 15 -4.72 -2.86 8.98
CA ASP A 15 -3.44 -3.41 8.54
C ASP A 15 -2.67 -2.41 7.67
N ALA A 16 -3.36 -1.69 6.78
CA ALA A 16 -2.78 -0.63 5.97
C ALA A 16 -2.33 0.55 6.83
N ALA A 17 -3.17 1.00 7.78
CA ALA A 17 -2.79 2.07 8.70
C ALA A 17 -1.53 1.71 9.50
N GLN A 18 -1.43 0.49 10.04
CA GLN A 18 -0.25 0.03 10.77
C GLN A 18 1.01 -0.11 9.89
N LEU A 19 0.84 -0.41 8.59
CA LEU A 19 1.96 -0.47 7.65
C LEU A 19 2.64 0.90 7.46
N PHE A 20 1.85 2.00 7.51
CA PHE A 20 2.34 3.37 7.29
C PHE A 20 2.59 4.14 8.59
N ASP A 21 1.88 3.83 9.68
CA ASP A 21 1.90 4.56 10.96
C ASP A 21 2.79 3.91 12.05
N GLY A 22 3.82 3.15 11.65
CA GLY A 22 4.84 2.61 12.55
C GLY A 22 5.58 3.69 13.35
N GLN A 23 5.03 4.03 14.52
CA GLN A 23 5.58 4.75 15.68
C GLN A 23 6.61 5.87 15.44
N GLY A 24 6.15 7.13 15.40
CA GLY A 24 6.69 8.27 16.17
C GLY A 24 8.14 8.74 15.99
N GLN A 25 8.99 8.00 15.29
CA GLN A 25 10.33 8.40 14.88
C GLN A 25 10.23 8.88 13.44
N ARG A 26 10.65 10.13 13.18
CA ARG A 26 11.02 10.51 11.81
C ARG A 26 12.08 9.51 11.36
N GLY A 27 11.71 8.61 10.45
CA GLY A 27 12.64 7.67 9.85
C GLY A 27 13.83 8.41 9.24
N THR A 28 14.92 7.71 8.95
CA THR A 28 16.02 8.31 8.19
C THR A 28 15.50 8.86 6.86
N PRO A 29 16.12 9.92 6.29
CA PRO A 29 15.72 10.46 4.99
C PRO A 29 15.56 9.38 3.91
N GLU A 30 16.44 8.39 3.91
CA GLU A 30 16.42 7.24 3.01
C GLU A 30 15.17 6.39 3.24
N ARG A 31 14.85 6.05 4.49
CA ARG A 31 13.65 5.27 4.82
C ARG A 31 12.37 6.01 4.40
N ASN A 32 12.30 7.31 4.65
CA ASN A 32 11.16 8.13 4.27
C ASN A 32 11.00 8.20 2.74
N LEU A 33 12.11 8.27 2.00
CA LEU A 33 12.08 8.22 0.54
C LEU A 33 11.53 6.88 0.05
N LEU A 34 11.98 5.77 0.61
CA LEU A 34 11.50 4.44 0.22
C LEU A 34 10.02 4.22 0.54
N MET A 35 9.56 4.72 1.69
CA MET A 35 8.13 4.74 2.02
C MET A 35 7.33 5.57 1.01
N ALA A 36 7.81 6.77 0.65
CA ALA A 36 7.15 7.61 -0.34
C ALA A 36 7.09 6.97 -1.74
N VAL A 37 8.14 6.24 -2.14
CA VAL A 37 8.14 5.46 -3.40
C VAL A 37 7.07 4.37 -3.36
N LEU A 38 7.00 3.62 -2.26
CA LEU A 38 5.99 2.57 -2.09
C LEU A 38 4.57 3.15 -2.08
N GLU A 39 4.34 4.23 -1.32
CA GLU A 39 3.05 4.94 -1.28
C GLU A 39 2.62 5.43 -2.66
N ARG A 40 3.55 6.01 -3.44
CA ARG A 40 3.26 6.48 -4.80
C ARG A 40 2.85 5.31 -5.71
N ALA A 41 3.59 4.21 -5.68
CA ALA A 41 3.25 3.02 -6.47
C ALA A 41 1.87 2.46 -6.12
N ILE A 42 1.52 2.44 -4.82
CA ILE A 42 0.19 2.02 -4.37
C ILE A 42 -0.89 2.98 -4.88
N LEU A 43 -0.67 4.29 -4.77
CA LEU A 43 -1.60 5.31 -5.27
C LEU A 43 -1.84 5.20 -6.79
N ASP A 44 -0.79 4.90 -7.54
CA ASP A 44 -0.87 4.72 -8.99
C ASP A 44 -1.63 3.44 -9.33
N PHE A 45 -1.34 2.33 -8.62
CA PHE A 45 -2.05 1.07 -8.79
C PHE A 45 -3.54 1.17 -8.49
N VAL A 46 -3.94 1.81 -7.39
CA VAL A 46 -5.36 1.98 -7.04
C VAL A 46 -6.01 3.16 -7.75
N GLY A 47 -5.23 3.95 -8.49
CA GLY A 47 -5.64 5.16 -9.17
C GLY A 47 -6.57 4.91 -10.36
N ASN A 48 -6.85 5.99 -11.09
CA ASN A 48 -7.83 6.00 -12.18
C ASN A 48 -7.17 6.09 -13.56
N ASP A 49 -5.86 6.35 -13.63
CA ASP A 49 -5.13 6.36 -14.90
C ASP A 49 -4.70 4.92 -15.24
N PRO A 50 -5.16 4.34 -16.36
CA PRO A 50 -4.86 2.95 -16.70
C PRO A 50 -3.38 2.72 -17.04
N LYS A 51 -2.65 3.74 -17.54
CA LYS A 51 -1.23 3.62 -17.85
C LYS A 51 -0.40 3.61 -16.57
N GLU A 52 -0.70 4.52 -15.64
CA GLU A 52 -0.04 4.54 -14.32
C GLU A 52 -0.36 3.26 -13.54
N ALA A 53 -1.61 2.80 -13.58
CA ALA A 53 -2.01 1.57 -12.89
C ALA A 53 -1.31 0.33 -13.44
N ALA A 54 -1.16 0.21 -14.77
CA ALA A 54 -0.46 -0.92 -15.39
C ALA A 54 1.04 -0.92 -15.06
N ALA A 55 1.70 0.25 -15.11
CA ALA A 55 3.10 0.38 -14.74
C ALA A 55 3.34 0.07 -13.26
N ALA A 56 2.43 0.54 -12.38
CA ALA A 56 2.47 0.22 -10.96
C ALA A 56 2.21 -1.26 -10.68
N GLU A 57 1.28 -1.89 -11.41
CA GLU A 57 1.00 -3.32 -11.31
C GLU A 57 2.24 -4.16 -11.66
N GLU A 58 2.94 -3.81 -12.75
CA GLU A 58 4.20 -4.44 -13.13
C GLU A 58 5.27 -4.29 -12.05
N TRP A 59 5.44 -3.08 -11.50
CA TRP A 59 6.43 -2.85 -10.44
C TRP A 59 6.11 -3.59 -9.13
N LEU A 60 4.82 -3.63 -8.74
CA LEU A 60 4.35 -4.24 -7.50
C LEU A 60 4.30 -5.78 -7.56
N PHE A 61 3.89 -6.33 -8.70
CA PHE A 61 3.54 -7.75 -8.83
C PHE A 61 4.33 -8.49 -9.90
N GLY A 62 5.25 -7.82 -10.59
CA GLY A 62 6.17 -8.42 -11.53
C GLY A 62 7.09 -9.47 -10.92
N GLU A 63 7.77 -10.19 -11.81
CA GLU A 63 8.73 -11.22 -11.45
C GLU A 63 9.85 -10.63 -10.60
N ALA A 64 10.22 -11.36 -9.55
CA ALA A 64 11.26 -10.94 -8.63
C ALA A 64 12.59 -11.60 -9.01
N GLU A 65 13.59 -10.79 -9.34
CA GLU A 65 14.97 -11.25 -9.51
C GLU A 65 15.58 -11.70 -8.18
N HIS A 66 16.51 -12.66 -8.24
CA HIS A 66 17.25 -13.18 -7.09
C HIS A 66 18.75 -13.15 -7.40
N PRO A 67 19.55 -12.26 -6.79
CA PRO A 67 19.17 -11.30 -5.73
C PRO A 67 18.30 -10.14 -6.27
N PRO A 68 17.53 -9.46 -5.40
CA PRO A 68 16.66 -8.38 -5.83
C PRO A 68 17.45 -7.15 -6.28
N ALA A 69 17.17 -6.67 -7.50
CA ALA A 69 17.75 -5.45 -8.03
C ALA A 69 17.30 -4.21 -7.22
N ALA A 70 18.16 -3.19 -7.15
CA ALA A 70 17.89 -1.97 -6.39
C ALA A 70 16.61 -1.28 -6.86
N PHE A 71 15.84 -0.72 -5.91
CA PHE A 71 14.56 -0.03 -6.15
C PHE A 71 13.42 -0.87 -6.73
N THR A 72 13.57 -2.19 -6.79
CA THR A 72 12.43 -3.10 -7.00
C THR A 72 11.62 -3.24 -5.71
N LEU A 73 10.34 -3.63 -5.79
CA LEU A 73 9.53 -3.87 -4.57
C LEU A 73 10.21 -4.84 -3.58
N PRO A 74 10.77 -6.00 -3.99
CA PRO A 74 11.49 -6.87 -3.06
C PRO A 74 12.67 -6.18 -2.36
N TRP A 75 13.43 -5.37 -3.07
CA TRP A 75 14.54 -4.61 -2.49
C TRP A 75 14.02 -3.55 -1.51
N VAL A 76 12.96 -2.81 -1.87
CA VAL A 76 12.32 -1.81 -1.01
C VAL A 76 11.79 -2.45 0.27
N CYS A 77 11.07 -3.58 0.16
CA CYS A 77 10.59 -4.32 1.32
C CYS A 77 11.74 -4.78 2.23
N LEU A 78 12.85 -5.23 1.66
CA LEU A 78 14.04 -5.59 2.43
C LEU A 78 14.61 -4.39 3.21
N GLN A 79 14.77 -3.23 2.56
CA GLN A 79 15.28 -2.02 3.22
C GLN A 79 14.31 -1.45 4.28
N LEU A 80 13.02 -1.73 4.13
CA LEU A 80 11.97 -1.28 5.04
C LEU A 80 11.63 -2.31 6.12
N ASP A 81 12.28 -3.48 6.15
CA ASP A 81 11.95 -4.60 7.03
C ASP A 81 10.48 -5.06 6.92
N LEU A 82 9.94 -5.06 5.70
CA LEU A 82 8.57 -5.45 5.39
C LEU A 82 8.50 -6.86 4.79
N ASP A 83 7.47 -7.62 5.16
CA ASP A 83 7.15 -8.87 4.48
C ASP A 83 6.49 -8.58 3.13
N ILE A 84 7.20 -8.88 2.03
CA ILE A 84 6.72 -8.64 0.68
C ILE A 84 5.42 -9.37 0.34
N LYS A 85 5.21 -10.60 0.85
CA LYS A 85 3.98 -11.37 0.59
C LYS A 85 2.81 -10.65 1.24
N ARG A 86 3.00 -10.25 2.50
CA ARG A 86 1.97 -9.52 3.25
C ARG A 86 1.63 -8.18 2.61
N VAL A 87 2.65 -7.41 2.19
CA VAL A 87 2.46 -6.14 1.47
C VAL A 87 1.65 -6.35 0.19
N ARG A 88 2.01 -7.34 -0.63
CA ARG A 88 1.29 -7.65 -1.87
C ARG A 88 -0.16 -8.07 -1.62
N GLU A 89 -0.42 -8.87 -0.60
CA GLU A 89 -1.78 -9.27 -0.21
C GLU A 89 -2.64 -8.07 0.17
N ILE A 90 -2.11 -7.16 1.00
CA ILE A 90 -2.80 -5.94 1.42
C ILE A 90 -3.12 -5.08 0.19
N ILE A 91 -2.13 -4.81 -0.67
CA ILE A 91 -2.31 -3.95 -1.85
C ILE A 91 -3.33 -4.54 -2.83
N LYS A 92 -3.30 -5.86 -3.08
CA LYS A 92 -4.30 -6.53 -3.94
C LYS A 92 -5.72 -6.41 -3.42
N ALA A 93 -5.88 -6.35 -2.10
CA ALA A 93 -7.18 -6.25 -1.46
C ALA A 93 -7.71 -4.80 -1.39
N MET A 94 -6.89 -3.80 -1.74
CA MET A 94 -7.30 -2.39 -1.71
C MET A 94 -8.37 -2.10 -2.78
N PRO A 95 -9.42 -1.35 -2.43
CA PRO A 95 -10.42 -0.92 -3.40
C PRO A 95 -9.81 0.06 -4.40
N LYS A 96 -10.16 -0.09 -5.68
CA LYS A 96 -9.82 0.90 -6.71
C LYS A 96 -10.56 2.21 -6.44
N ARG A 97 -9.89 3.34 -6.65
CA ARG A 97 -10.37 4.69 -6.32
C ARG A 97 -11.58 5.14 -7.16
N GLY A 98 -11.87 4.45 -8.26
CA GLY A 98 -13.08 4.66 -9.07
C GLY A 98 -13.08 6.01 -9.79
N LYS A 99 -14.01 6.92 -9.48
CA LYS A 99 -14.01 8.30 -10.03
C LYS A 99 -13.56 9.35 -9.00
N HIS A 100 -13.33 8.95 -7.75
CA HIS A 100 -13.02 9.90 -6.69
C HIS A 100 -11.52 10.29 -6.72
N ARG A 101 -11.21 11.53 -6.33
CA ARG A 101 -9.83 12.07 -6.31
C ARG A 101 -9.10 11.83 -4.98
N ILE A 102 -9.73 11.18 -4.01
CA ILE A 102 -9.20 10.95 -2.66
C ILE A 102 -8.99 9.46 -2.48
N ALA A 103 -7.87 9.07 -1.86
CA ALA A 103 -7.53 7.65 -1.74
C ALA A 103 -8.53 7.02 -0.77
N PRO A 104 -9.10 5.82 -1.04
CA PRO A 104 -10.20 5.31 -0.24
C PRO A 104 -9.88 5.20 1.26
N TRP A 105 -8.62 4.91 1.62
CA TRP A 105 -8.16 4.78 3.00
C TRP A 105 -8.01 6.11 3.77
N TYR A 106 -7.99 7.27 3.09
CA TYR A 106 -8.02 8.58 3.79
C TYR A 106 -9.35 8.81 4.51
N PHE A 107 -10.45 8.22 4.02
CA PHE A 107 -11.78 8.34 4.64
C PHE A 107 -11.98 7.36 5.80
N ALA A 108 -11.25 6.25 5.83
CA ALA A 108 -11.29 5.31 6.94
C ALA A 108 -10.77 5.96 8.23
N ARG A 109 -9.80 6.87 8.13
CA ARG A 109 -9.21 7.57 9.28
C ARG A 109 -10.21 8.43 10.07
N GLU A 110 -11.24 9.00 9.44
CA GLU A 110 -12.23 9.86 10.14
C GLU A 110 -13.38 9.06 10.77
N GLN A 111 -13.71 7.87 10.25
CA GLN A 111 -14.80 7.04 10.78
C GLN A 111 -14.41 6.28 12.05
N PHE A 112 -13.10 6.05 12.28
CA PHE A 112 -12.60 5.35 13.47
C PHE A 112 -12.17 6.26 14.63
N LEU A 113 -12.06 7.57 14.41
CA LEU A 113 -11.75 8.53 15.49
C LEU A 113 -13.00 9.09 16.20
N ASN A 114 -14.19 8.85 15.64
CA ASN A 114 -15.48 9.32 16.18
C ASN A 114 -16.48 8.17 16.45
N GLY A 115 -16.02 6.92 16.52
CA GLY A 115 -16.84 5.73 16.74
C GLY A 115 -16.46 4.98 18.01
#